data_AF-A0A661K8X3-F1
#
_entry.id   AF-A0A661K8X3-F1
#
_cell.length_a   1.000
_cell.length_b   1.000
_cell.length_c   1.000
_cell.angle_alpha   90.00
_cell.angle_beta   90.00
_cell.angle_gamma   90.00
#
_symmetry.space_group_name_H-M   'P 1'
#
loop_
_entity.id
_entity.type
_entity.pdbx_description
1 polymer ?
#
loop_
_entity_poly.entity_id
_entity_poly.type
_entity_poly.pdbx_seq_one_letter_code
_entity_poly.pdbx_strand_id
1 'polypeptide(L)'
;MELLNPGASLGNMWAEVPNKLVENLEKLKVLPKRILVSSDLLYDLFYPLSEDLGFVLEAWEELPNLDDAKHGLLEFLRMRNT
;
A
#
# COMPACT_ATOMS: atom_id res chain seq x y z
N MET A 1 17.89 -15.57 31.52
CA MET A 1 18.31 -14.68 30.41
C MET A 1 17.26 -14.81 29.33
N GLU A 2 16.29 -13.91 29.32
CA GLU A 2 15.39 -13.78 28.16
C GLU A 2 16.25 -13.28 26.99
N LEU A 3 16.47 -14.14 26.00
CA LEU A 3 16.97 -13.70 24.70
C LEU A 3 15.93 -12.70 24.17
N LEU A 4 16.26 -11.41 24.17
CA LEU A 4 15.60 -10.44 23.32
C LEU A 4 15.82 -10.93 21.89
N ASN A 5 14.83 -11.63 21.32
CA ASN A 5 14.78 -11.99 19.92
C ASN A 5 15.05 -10.69 19.15
N PRO A 6 16.11 -10.57 18.34
CA PRO A 6 16.40 -9.31 17.68
C PRO A 6 15.19 -9.03 16.78
N GLY A 7 14.36 -8.07 17.20
CA GLY A 7 13.18 -7.67 16.47
C GLY A 7 13.61 -7.48 15.02
N ALA A 8 12.87 -8.11 14.11
CA ALA A 8 13.20 -8.13 12.68
C ALA A 8 13.73 -6.75 12.28
N SER A 9 14.92 -6.71 11.66
CA SER A 9 15.50 -5.44 11.23
C SER A 9 14.47 -4.69 10.39
N LEU A 10 14.50 -3.36 10.42
CA LEU A 10 13.55 -2.53 9.66
C LEU A 10 13.46 -2.99 8.19
N GLY A 11 14.60 -3.36 7.58
CA GLY A 11 14.67 -3.93 6.24
C GLY A 11 13.91 -5.25 6.08
N ASN A 12 14.01 -6.16 7.06
CA ASN A 12 13.24 -7.40 7.05
C ASN A 12 11.72 -7.14 7.17
N MET A 13 11.31 -6.08 7.88
CA MET A 13 9.91 -5.70 7.95
C MET A 13 9.39 -5.12 6.64
N TRP A 14 10.22 -4.38 5.89
CA TRP A 14 9.83 -3.82 4.60
C TRP A 14 9.64 -4.89 3.53
N ALA A 15 10.40 -5.98 3.57
CA ALA A 15 10.25 -7.12 2.66
C ALA A 15 8.85 -7.78 2.73
N GLU A 16 8.15 -7.65 3.85
CA GLU A 16 6.79 -8.19 4.02
C GLU A 16 5.74 -7.40 3.24
N VAL A 17 6.02 -6.15 2.88
CA VAL A 17 5.04 -5.28 2.20
C VAL A 17 4.77 -5.77 0.76
N PRO A 18 5.78 -6.03 -0.09
CA PRO A 18 5.60 -6.68 -1.39
C PRO A 18 4.91 -8.05 -1.30
N ASN A 19 5.31 -8.89 -0.33
CA ASN A 19 4.74 -10.23 -0.17
C ASN A 19 3.22 -10.18 0.08
N LYS A 20 2.78 -9.28 0.97
CA LYS A 20 1.35 -9.08 1.24
C LYS A 20 0.56 -8.60 0.03
N LEU A 21 1.16 -7.79 -0.84
CA LEU A 21 0.52 -7.38 -2.09
C LEU A 21 0.25 -8.60 -2.97
N VAL A 22 1.27 -9.43 -3.20
CA VAL A 22 1.16 -10.66 -4.01
C VAL A 22 0.09 -11.59 -3.44
N GLU A 23 0.09 -11.85 -2.13
CA GLU A 23 -0.94 -12.67 -1.49
C GLU A 23 -2.36 -12.14 -1.72
N ASN A 24 -2.54 -10.82 -1.69
CA ASN A 24 -3.85 -10.22 -1.92
C ASN A 24 -4.28 -10.32 -3.39
N LEU A 25 -3.37 -10.15 -4.34
CA LEU A 25 -3.64 -10.34 -5.76
C LEU A 25 -4.05 -11.79 -6.06
N GLU A 26 -3.37 -12.76 -5.46
CA GLU A 26 -3.72 -14.18 -5.56
C GLU A 26 -5.11 -14.48 -4.99
N LYS A 27 -5.41 -13.98 -3.78
CA LYS A 27 -6.72 -14.14 -3.13
C LYS A 27 -7.85 -13.57 -3.99
N LEU A 28 -7.62 -12.43 -4.64
CA LEU A 28 -8.58 -11.78 -5.53
C LEU A 28 -8.65 -12.42 -6.92
N LYS A 29 -7.68 -13.28 -7.28
CA LYS A 29 -7.51 -13.86 -8.62
C LYS A 29 -7.49 -12.79 -9.73
N VAL A 30 -6.93 -11.63 -9.41
CA VAL A 30 -6.87 -10.48 -10.31
C VAL A 30 -5.44 -9.99 -10.37
N LEU A 31 -4.95 -9.79 -11.59
CA LEU A 31 -3.72 -9.06 -11.85
C LEU A 31 -4.09 -7.69 -12.45
N PRO A 32 -3.90 -6.58 -11.72
CA PRO A 32 -4.24 -5.26 -12.23
C PRO A 32 -3.30 -4.91 -13.38
N LYS A 33 -3.80 -4.18 -14.38
CA LYS A 33 -2.95 -3.60 -15.43
C LYS A 33 -2.08 -2.46 -14.92
N ARG A 34 -2.48 -1.84 -13.80
CA ARG A 34 -1.84 -0.67 -13.23
C ARG A 34 -2.00 -0.60 -11.73
N ILE A 35 -0.95 -0.21 -11.03
CA ILE A 35 -0.95 0.12 -9.61
C ILE A 35 -0.40 1.54 -9.44
N LEU A 36 -1.09 2.34 -8.63
CA LEU A 36 -0.72 3.71 -8.30
C LEU A 36 -0.17 3.72 -6.87
N VAL A 37 0.98 4.34 -6.66
CA VAL A 37 1.63 4.45 -5.34
C VAL A 37 1.83 5.90 -4.95
N SER A 38 1.58 6.22 -3.68
CA SER A 38 1.65 7.60 -3.18
C SER A 38 2.98 7.97 -2.54
N SER A 39 3.97 7.07 -2.50
CA SER A 39 5.28 7.35 -1.93
C SER A 39 6.40 6.68 -2.72
N ASP A 40 7.57 7.34 -2.72
CA ASP A 40 8.78 6.84 -3.37
C ASP A 40 9.19 5.48 -2.80
N LEU A 41 9.07 5.29 -1.49
CA LEU A 41 9.38 4.01 -0.85
C LEU A 41 8.49 2.87 -1.37
N LEU A 42 7.19 3.11 -1.55
CA LEU A 42 6.30 2.09 -2.11
C LEU A 42 6.59 1.82 -3.58
N TYR A 43 6.99 2.85 -4.32
CA TYR A 43 7.45 2.69 -5.70
C TYR A 43 8.66 1.76 -5.74
N ASP A 44 9.69 2.04 -4.94
CA ASP A 44 10.92 1.24 -4.89
C ASP A 44 10.66 -0.21 -4.46
N LEU A 45 9.77 -0.41 -3.48
CA LEU A 45 9.42 -1.75 -3.00
C LEU A 45 8.65 -2.57 -4.03
N PHE A 46 7.80 -1.96 -4.86
CA PHE A 46 6.94 -2.65 -5.81
C PHE A 46 7.50 -2.67 -7.24
N TYR A 47 8.50 -1.87 -7.56
CA TYR A 47 9.11 -1.83 -8.89
C TYR A 47 9.59 -3.21 -9.35
N PRO A 48 10.29 -4.03 -8.53
CA PRO A 48 10.66 -5.38 -8.94
C PRO A 48 9.45 -6.26 -9.28
N LEU A 49 8.39 -6.19 -8.47
CA LEU A 49 7.16 -6.94 -8.73
C LEU A 49 6.47 -6.51 -10.02
N SER A 50 6.56 -5.24 -10.39
CA SER A 50 5.97 -4.72 -11.62
C SER A 50 6.62 -5.31 -12.86
N GLU A 51 7.94 -5.51 -12.83
CA GLU A 51 8.69 -6.19 -13.89
C GLU A 51 8.35 -7.68 -13.94
N ASP A 52 8.29 -8.34 -12.78
CA ASP A 52 8.02 -9.78 -12.70
C ASP A 52 6.60 -10.15 -13.12
N LEU A 53 5.62 -9.32 -12.77
CA LEU A 53 4.20 -9.59 -12.99
C LEU A 53 3.60 -8.82 -14.17
N GLY A 54 4.33 -7.87 -14.77
CA GLY A 54 3.93 -7.16 -15.99
C GLY A 54 2.79 -6.17 -15.81
N PHE A 55 2.65 -5.54 -14.63
CA PHE A 55 1.73 -4.42 -14.42
C PHE A 55 2.47 -3.08 -14.46
N VAL A 56 1.76 -2.02 -14.82
CA VAL A 56 2.34 -0.67 -14.82
C VAL A 56 2.33 -0.10 -13.40
N LEU A 57 3.50 0.29 -12.90
CA LEU A 57 3.63 1.01 -11.62
C LEU A 57 3.83 2.50 -11.89
N GLU A 58 2.91 3.33 -11.39
CA GLU A 58 2.94 4.78 -11.56
C GLU A 58 2.95 5.46 -10.18
N ALA A 59 3.82 6.44 -9.99
CA ALA A 59 3.74 7.35 -8.86
C ALA A 59 2.49 8.23 -9.03
N TRP A 60 1.71 8.36 -7.97
CA TRP A 60 0.54 9.19 -7.92
C TRP A 60 0.87 10.47 -7.17
N GLU A 61 0.54 11.63 -7.76
CA GLU A 61 0.66 12.90 -7.07
C GLU A 61 -0.23 12.92 -5.83
N GLU A 62 0.41 12.99 -4.66
CA GLU A 62 -0.29 13.12 -3.39
C GLU A 62 -1.11 14.41 -3.41
N LEU A 63 -2.42 14.27 -3.26
CA LEU A 63 -3.32 15.42 -3.10
C LEU A 63 -3.29 15.80 -1.62
N PRO A 64 -2.66 16.91 -1.22
CA PRO A 64 -2.21 17.14 0.16
C PRO A 64 -3.33 17.33 1.20
N ASN A 65 -4.60 17.13 0.83
CA ASN A 65 -5.74 17.19 1.75
C ASN A 65 -6.82 16.14 1.40
N LEU A 66 -6.49 15.11 0.61
CA LEU A 66 -7.48 14.13 0.16
C LEU A 66 -8.07 13.34 1.33
N ASP A 67 -7.23 12.98 2.30
CA ASP A 67 -7.68 12.24 3.46
C ASP A 67 -8.56 13.09 4.38
N ASP A 68 -8.20 14.36 4.58
CA ASP A 68 -9.05 15.32 5.31
C ASP A 68 -10.39 15.53 4.60
N ALA A 69 -10.36 15.65 3.27
CA ALA A 69 -11.57 15.78 2.46
C ALA A 69 -12.47 14.53 2.54
N LYS A 70 -11.89 13.32 2.53
CA LYS A 70 -12.63 12.07 2.73
C LYS A 70 -13.28 12.02 4.11
N HIS A 71 -12.54 12.36 5.17
CA HIS A 71 -13.08 12.42 6.53
C HIS A 71 -14.24 13.41 6.62
N GLY A 72 -14.06 14.62 6.09
CA GLY A 72 -15.11 15.64 6.05
C GLY A 72 -16.37 15.18 5.33
N LEU A 73 -16.22 14.50 4.18
CA LEU A 73 -17.35 13.96 3.42
C LEU A 73 -18.09 12.85 4.20
N LEU A 74 -17.36 11.92 4.83
CA LEU A 74 -17.95 10.84 5.60
C LEU A 74 -18.73 11.37 6.81
N GLU A 75 -18.17 12.34 7.53
CA GLU A 75 -18.85 13.01 8.65
C GLU A 75 -20.13 13.72 8.18
N PHE A 76 -20.06 14.47 7.08
CA PHE A 76 -21.23 15.12 6.49
C PHE A 76 -22.35 14.12 6.14
N LEU A 77 -22.01 13.02 5.48
CA LEU A 77 -22.98 11.97 5.11
C LEU A 77 -23.59 11.32 6.35
N ARG A 78 -22.82 11.17 7.44
CA ARG A 78 -23.30 10.59 8.70
C ARG A 78 -24.30 11.51 9.39
N MET A 79 -24.04 12.82 9.42
CA MET A 79 -24.95 13.83 10.01
C MET A 79 -26.26 13.98 9.23
N ARG A 80 -26.24 13.69 7.92
CA ARG A 80 -27.44 13.83 7.07
C ARG A 80 -28.42 12.66 7.18
N ASN A 81 -27.98 11.52 7.75
CA ASN A 81 -28.79 10.30 7.91
C ASN A 81 -29.34 10.12 9.34
N THR A 82 -29.23 11.15 10.19
CA THR A 82 -29.81 11.25 11.54
C THR A 82 -30.78 12.42 11.61
#